data_AF-A0A1B6EU00-F1
#
_entry.id   AF-A0A1B6EU00-F1
#
_cell.length_a   1.000
_cell.length_b   1.000
_cell.length_c   1.000
_cell.angle_alpha   90.00
_cell.angle_beta   90.00
_cell.angle_gamma   90.00
#
_symmetry.space_group_name_H-M   'P 1'
#
loop_
_entity.id
_entity.type
_entity.pdbx_description
1 polymer ?
#
loop_
_entity_poly.entity_id
_entity_poly.type
_entity_poly.pdbx_seq_one_letter_code
_entity_poly.pdbx_strand_id
1 'polypeptide(L)'
;LKMLRLRAKGNTDEEWPPPPPPIIDDRPPVCTSKLHQLSTTGTVVAVISVTSLIYIIALLLNNRLPLPLNISDETFNPDRFIAERARSILEELADLGPKVAGSYVNEVLAVHYLTVQINYTINEANPIHKISYDLQRPTGAFSIPHKLNEVTYHYNGVQNIVVKIGPNTPVNGSLLVNCHFDSV
;
A
#
# COMPACT_ATOMS: atom_id res chain seq x y z
N LEU A 1 46.03 -71.92 -26.79
CA LEU A 1 45.49 -73.28 -26.60
C LEU A 1 44.44 -73.52 -27.70
N LYS A 2 44.77 -74.34 -28.70
CA LYS A 2 43.84 -74.78 -29.76
C LYS A 2 42.80 -75.73 -29.16
N MET A 3 41.53 -75.63 -29.57
CA MET A 3 40.81 -76.79 -30.14
C MET A 3 39.47 -76.37 -30.72
N LEU A 4 39.37 -76.47 -32.05
CA LEU A 4 38.13 -76.69 -32.78
C LEU A 4 37.47 -77.98 -32.26
N ARG A 5 36.13 -78.02 -32.19
CA ARG A 5 35.40 -79.25 -32.45
C ARG A 5 34.02 -78.97 -33.03
N LEU A 6 33.84 -79.55 -34.21
CA LEU A 6 32.65 -79.57 -35.04
C LEU A 6 31.43 -80.08 -34.27
N ARG A 7 30.29 -79.40 -34.42
CA ARG A 7 28.99 -79.88 -33.96
C ARG A 7 28.38 -80.76 -35.05
N ALA A 8 28.30 -82.05 -34.77
CA ALA A 8 27.64 -83.03 -35.62
C ALA A 8 26.12 -82.88 -35.53
N LYS A 9 25.49 -83.18 -36.68
CA LYS A 9 24.06 -83.20 -36.99
C LYS A 9 23.32 -84.19 -36.07
N GLY A 10 22.34 -83.69 -35.32
CA GLY A 10 21.38 -84.49 -34.55
C GLY A 10 19.98 -84.11 -35.01
N ASN A 11 19.29 -85.08 -35.59
CA ASN A 11 18.00 -84.99 -36.26
C ASN A 11 16.90 -85.33 -35.26
N THR A 12 16.20 -84.34 -34.72
CA THR A 12 14.90 -84.53 -34.06
C THR A 12 14.07 -83.29 -34.29
N ASP A 13 12.99 -83.47 -35.05
CA ASP A 13 11.96 -82.49 -35.33
C ASP A 13 11.22 -82.15 -34.02
N GLU A 14 11.74 -81.16 -33.27
CA GLU A 14 11.01 -80.54 -32.17
C GLU A 14 10.26 -79.33 -32.69
N GLU A 15 8.97 -79.54 -32.96
CA GLU A 15 8.00 -78.55 -33.37
C GLU A 15 7.72 -77.57 -32.21
N TRP A 16 8.09 -76.30 -32.39
CA TRP A 16 7.91 -75.25 -31.40
C TRP A 16 6.41 -74.90 -31.25
N PRO A 17 5.84 -74.80 -30.04
CA PRO A 17 4.43 -74.46 -29.87
C PRO A 17 4.15 -73.05 -30.40
N PRO A 18 2.96 -72.81 -31.01
CA PRO A 18 2.64 -71.51 -31.58
C PRO A 18 2.66 -70.40 -30.51
N PRO A 19 3.04 -69.17 -30.87
CA PRO A 19 3.11 -68.07 -29.91
C PRO A 19 1.73 -67.82 -29.28
N PRO A 20 1.69 -67.46 -27.98
CA PRO A 20 0.44 -67.18 -27.30
C PRO A 20 -0.32 -66.03 -27.99
N PRO A 21 -1.66 -66.04 -27.96
CA PRO A 21 -2.47 -65.00 -28.57
C PRO A 21 -2.16 -63.63 -27.93
N PRO A 22 -2.26 -62.53 -28.71
CA PRO A 22 -1.95 -61.20 -28.22
C PRO A 22 -2.86 -60.82 -27.04
N ILE A 23 -2.26 -60.30 -25.98
CA ILE A 23 -2.96 -59.81 -24.79
C ILE A 23 -3.81 -58.60 -25.21
N ILE A 24 -5.14 -58.73 -25.07
CA ILE A 24 -6.08 -57.63 -25.29
C ILE A 24 -5.98 -56.69 -24.08
N ASP A 25 -5.56 -55.46 -24.30
CA ASP A 25 -5.44 -54.43 -23.25
C ASP A 25 -6.84 -53.91 -22.89
N ASP A 26 -7.51 -54.57 -21.95
CA ASP A 26 -8.84 -54.22 -21.44
C ASP A 26 -8.83 -53.02 -20.46
N ARG A 27 -7.84 -52.12 -20.53
CA ARG A 27 -7.84 -50.92 -19.71
C ARG A 27 -9.00 -50.01 -20.15
N PRO A 28 -9.91 -49.62 -19.23
CA PRO A 28 -10.98 -48.68 -19.57
C PRO A 28 -10.36 -47.36 -20.04
N PRO A 29 -10.97 -46.67 -21.03
CA PRO A 29 -10.44 -45.41 -21.51
C PRO A 29 -10.30 -44.45 -20.33
N VAL A 30 -9.08 -43.96 -20.11
CA VAL A 30 -8.80 -42.91 -19.12
C VAL A 30 -9.81 -41.80 -19.36
N CYS A 31 -10.60 -41.48 -18.33
CA CYS A 31 -11.63 -40.45 -18.41
C CYS A 31 -10.93 -39.12 -18.73
N THR A 32 -10.90 -38.75 -20.02
CA THR A 32 -10.41 -37.44 -20.45
C THR A 32 -11.48 -36.45 -20.06
N SER A 33 -11.43 -36.00 -18.81
CA SER A 33 -12.26 -34.87 -18.39
C SER A 33 -12.01 -33.77 -19.41
N LYS A 34 -13.07 -33.31 -20.09
CA LYS A 34 -13.03 -32.06 -20.84
C LYS A 34 -13.01 -30.93 -19.81
N LEU A 35 -11.93 -30.87 -19.02
CA LEU A 35 -11.54 -29.64 -18.37
C LEU A 35 -11.36 -28.66 -19.52
N HIS A 36 -12.25 -27.68 -19.59
CA HIS A 36 -12.24 -26.63 -20.60
C HIS A 36 -10.83 -26.05 -20.63
N GLN A 37 -9.99 -26.46 -21.59
CA GLN A 37 -8.66 -25.90 -21.80
C GLN A 37 -8.89 -24.47 -22.28
N LEU A 38 -9.04 -23.57 -21.32
CA LEU A 38 -9.23 -22.15 -21.57
C LEU A 38 -7.99 -21.68 -22.31
N SER A 39 -8.16 -21.22 -23.55
CA SER A 39 -7.06 -20.82 -24.42
C SER A 39 -6.13 -19.86 -23.67
N THR A 40 -4.86 -20.25 -23.48
CA THR A 40 -3.86 -19.46 -22.75
C THR A 40 -3.74 -18.04 -23.32
N THR A 41 -3.88 -17.89 -24.63
CA THR A 41 -3.89 -16.58 -25.27
C THR A 41 -5.16 -15.79 -24.92
N GLY A 42 -6.31 -16.45 -24.92
CA GLY A 42 -7.59 -15.83 -24.54
C GLY A 42 -7.61 -15.40 -23.08
N THR A 43 -7.05 -16.19 -22.18
CA THR A 43 -6.92 -15.84 -20.76
C THR A 43 -5.96 -14.68 -20.54
N VAL A 44 -4.81 -14.67 -21.21
CA VAL A 44 -3.84 -13.55 -21.12
C VAL A 44 -4.47 -12.25 -21.64
N VAL A 45 -5.15 -12.28 -22.79
CA VAL A 45 -5.84 -11.10 -23.33
C VAL A 45 -6.95 -10.62 -22.39
N ALA A 46 -7.73 -11.54 -21.82
CA ALA A 46 -8.77 -11.19 -20.86
C ALA A 46 -8.20 -10.58 -19.57
N VAL A 47 -7.09 -11.10 -19.06
CA VAL A 47 -6.42 -10.54 -17.88
C VAL A 47 -5.90 -9.13 -18.17
N ILE A 48 -5.24 -8.92 -19.31
CA ILE A 48 -4.73 -7.60 -19.72
C ILE A 48 -5.88 -6.61 -19.91
N SER A 49 -6.97 -7.01 -20.55
CA SER A 49 -8.11 -6.13 -20.79
C SER A 49 -8.81 -5.73 -19.49
N VAL A 50 -9.02 -6.68 -18.58
CA VAL A 50 -9.59 -6.41 -17.26
C VAL A 50 -8.67 -5.52 -16.44
N THR A 51 -7.37 -5.80 -16.41
CA THR A 51 -6.40 -4.99 -15.67
C THR A 51 -6.33 -3.57 -16.21
N SER A 52 -6.32 -3.40 -17.53
CA SER A 52 -6.32 -2.09 -18.19
C SER A 52 -7.60 -1.32 -17.90
N LEU A 53 -8.77 -1.99 -17.92
CA LEU A 53 -10.05 -1.38 -17.58
C LEU A 53 -10.06 -0.90 -16.12
N ILE A 54 -9.61 -1.73 -15.18
CA ILE A 54 -9.50 -1.35 -13.76
C ILE A 54 -8.54 -0.16 -13.60
N TYR A 55 -7.39 -0.17 -14.28
CA TYR A 55 -6.43 0.92 -14.25
C TYR A 55 -7.02 2.22 -14.80
N ILE A 56 -7.73 2.18 -15.93
CA ILE A 56 -8.41 3.36 -16.50
C ILE A 56 -9.47 3.89 -15.52
N ILE A 57 -10.28 3.02 -14.92
CA ILE A 57 -11.27 3.42 -13.91
C ILE A 57 -10.58 4.08 -12.72
N ALA A 58 -9.49 3.47 -12.22
CA ALA A 58 -8.71 4.02 -11.11
C ALA A 58 -8.16 5.41 -11.45
N LEU A 59 -7.60 5.61 -12.65
CA LEU A 59 -7.13 6.92 -13.11
C LEU A 59 -8.26 7.95 -13.20
N LEU A 60 -9.42 7.56 -13.75
CA LEU A 60 -10.56 8.46 -13.86
C LEU A 60 -11.05 8.89 -12.47
N LEU A 61 -11.17 7.95 -11.53
CA LEU A 61 -11.59 8.24 -10.16
C LEU A 61 -10.55 9.06 -9.40
N ASN A 62 -9.26 8.76 -9.57
CA ASN A 62 -8.16 9.50 -8.94
C ASN A 62 -8.12 10.97 -9.38
N ASN A 63 -8.52 11.26 -10.62
CA ASN A 63 -8.53 12.62 -11.16
C ASN A 63 -9.85 13.37 -10.90
N ARG A 64 -10.86 12.73 -10.28
CA ARG A 64 -12.10 13.39 -9.87
C ARG A 64 -11.93 14.04 -8.49
N LEU A 65 -11.25 15.19 -8.48
CA LEU A 65 -11.10 16.00 -7.28
C LEU A 65 -12.36 16.85 -7.03
N PRO A 66 -12.69 17.14 -5.76
CA PRO A 66 -13.74 18.09 -5.44
C PRO A 66 -13.40 19.48 -6.00
N LEU A 67 -14.43 20.23 -6.38
CA LEU A 67 -14.26 21.60 -6.87
C LEU A 67 -13.60 22.46 -5.77
N PRO A 68 -12.48 23.15 -6.06
CA PRO A 68 -11.89 24.08 -5.10
C PRO A 68 -12.76 25.33 -4.99
N LEU A 69 -13.31 25.58 -3.80
CA LEU A 69 -14.15 26.74 -3.52
C LEU A 69 -13.31 27.93 -3.03
N ASN A 70 -13.73 29.13 -3.41
CA ASN A 70 -13.15 30.38 -2.96
C ASN A 70 -13.93 30.97 -1.78
N ILE A 71 -13.37 31.98 -1.11
CA ILE A 71 -14.01 32.68 0.02
C ILE A 71 -15.34 33.30 -0.41
N SER A 72 -15.45 33.77 -1.66
CA SER A 72 -16.70 34.29 -2.22
C SER A 72 -17.84 33.27 -2.26
N ASP A 73 -17.52 31.97 -2.27
CA ASP A 73 -18.50 30.90 -2.41
C ASP A 73 -19.03 30.42 -1.04
N GLU A 74 -18.43 30.88 0.07
CA GLU A 74 -18.71 30.42 1.43
C GLU A 74 -20.15 30.68 1.85
N THR A 75 -20.70 31.86 1.52
CA THR A 75 -22.09 32.21 1.86
C THR A 75 -23.12 31.25 1.25
N PHE A 76 -22.81 30.69 0.07
CA PHE A 76 -23.67 29.74 -0.61
C PHE A 76 -23.35 28.28 -0.26
N ASN A 77 -22.23 28.02 0.42
CA ASN A 77 -21.72 26.69 0.73
C ASN A 77 -21.17 26.60 2.18
N PRO A 78 -21.99 26.88 3.22
CA PRO A 78 -21.49 27.04 4.59
C PRO A 78 -20.82 25.79 5.18
N ASP A 79 -21.23 24.59 4.75
CA ASP A 79 -20.70 23.32 5.27
C ASP A 79 -19.60 22.71 4.39
N ARG A 80 -19.04 23.49 3.45
CA ARG A 80 -18.05 23.00 2.49
C ARG A 80 -16.67 23.54 2.78
N PHE A 81 -15.67 22.73 2.47
CA PHE A 81 -14.27 23.13 2.54
C PHE A 81 -13.96 24.25 1.55
N ILE A 82 -13.35 25.34 2.05
CA ILE A 82 -12.91 26.49 1.26
C ILE A 82 -11.40 26.35 0.96
N ALA A 83 -11.08 26.09 -0.30
CA ALA A 83 -9.72 25.80 -0.73
C ALA A 83 -8.80 27.03 -0.69
N GLU A 84 -9.32 28.21 -1.02
CA GLU A 84 -8.58 29.47 -0.97
C GLU A 84 -8.05 29.77 0.45
N ARG A 85 -8.90 29.61 1.48
CA ARG A 85 -8.52 29.82 2.88
C ARG A 85 -7.43 28.84 3.33
N ALA A 86 -7.58 27.56 2.99
CA ALA A 86 -6.59 26.54 3.32
C ALA A 86 -5.24 26.80 2.62
N ARG A 87 -5.29 27.28 1.37
CA ARG A 87 -4.09 27.69 0.63
C ARG A 87 -3.41 28.89 1.28
N SER A 88 -4.14 29.93 1.68
CA SER A 88 -3.59 31.10 2.38
C SER A 88 -2.85 30.68 3.65
N ILE A 89 -3.47 29.83 4.48
CA ILE A 89 -2.86 29.34 5.73
C ILE A 89 -1.56 28.56 5.45
N LEU A 90 -1.54 27.77 4.36
CA LEU A 90 -0.36 27.01 3.94
C LEU A 90 0.76 27.93 3.42
N GLU A 91 0.42 28.93 2.61
CA GLU A 91 1.37 29.92 2.10
C GLU A 91 1.98 30.72 3.25
N GLU A 92 1.18 31.21 4.19
CA GLU A 92 1.65 31.90 5.40
C GLU A 92 2.61 31.04 6.24
N LEU A 93 2.32 29.73 6.41
CA LEU A 93 3.22 28.80 7.11
C LEU A 93 4.51 28.52 6.32
N ALA A 94 4.43 28.48 4.99
CA ALA A 94 5.57 28.27 4.12
C ALA A 94 6.49 29.51 4.10
N ASP A 95 5.90 30.70 4.09
CA ASP A 95 6.58 32.00 4.03
C ASP A 95 7.36 32.33 5.31
N LEU A 96 7.14 31.61 6.41
CA LEU A 96 8.03 31.65 7.58
C LEU A 96 9.48 31.26 7.23
N GLY A 97 9.69 30.53 6.14
CA GLY A 97 10.98 30.06 5.66
C GLY A 97 11.28 28.60 6.01
N PRO A 98 12.54 28.17 5.82
CA PRO A 98 12.99 26.81 6.12
C PRO A 98 12.80 26.48 7.62
N LYS A 99 12.09 25.39 7.88
CA LYS A 99 11.76 24.87 9.22
C LYS A 99 12.65 23.66 9.54
N VAL A 100 13.96 23.82 9.40
CA VAL A 100 14.93 22.78 9.80
C VAL A 100 14.78 22.49 11.29
N ALA A 101 14.75 21.22 11.69
CA ALA A 101 14.63 20.83 13.09
C ALA A 101 15.68 21.53 13.98
N GLY A 102 15.27 22.07 15.13
CA GLY A 102 16.14 22.86 16.02
C GLY A 102 16.33 24.33 15.62
N SER A 103 15.86 24.76 14.44
CA SER A 103 15.89 26.18 14.05
C SER A 103 14.83 26.99 14.79
N TYR A 104 15.08 28.30 14.97
CA TYR A 104 14.08 29.20 15.55
C TYR A 104 12.76 29.23 14.76
N VAL A 105 12.84 29.11 13.44
CA VAL A 105 11.66 29.08 12.56
C VAL A 105 10.82 27.84 12.85
N ASN A 106 11.43 26.67 13.01
CA ASN A 106 10.72 25.44 13.33
C ASN A 106 10.19 25.42 14.77
N GLU A 107 11.09 25.63 15.75
CA GLU A 107 10.81 25.38 17.16
C GLU A 107 9.91 26.43 17.80
N VAL A 108 9.91 27.66 17.25
CA VAL A 108 9.21 28.80 17.83
C VAL A 108 8.17 29.35 16.87
N LEU A 109 8.57 29.82 15.68
CA LEU A 109 7.65 30.54 14.79
C LEU A 109 6.55 29.64 14.22
N ALA A 110 6.90 28.47 13.70
CA ALA A 110 5.94 27.53 13.14
C ALA A 110 4.99 26.98 14.20
N VAL A 111 5.51 26.58 15.37
CA VAL A 111 4.70 26.12 16.50
C VAL A 111 3.75 27.21 16.99
N HIS A 112 4.24 28.44 17.13
CA HIS A 112 3.40 29.57 17.51
C HIS A 112 2.29 29.82 16.48
N TYR A 113 2.63 29.87 15.19
CA TYR A 113 1.66 30.06 14.13
C TYR A 113 0.58 28.96 14.14
N LEU A 114 0.98 27.69 14.19
CA LEU A 114 0.04 26.56 14.22
C LEU A 114 -0.87 26.61 15.47
N THR A 115 -0.31 26.89 16.65
CA THR A 115 -1.11 26.99 17.87
C THR A 115 -2.09 28.17 17.85
N VAL A 116 -1.75 29.29 17.22
CA VAL A 116 -2.70 30.40 16.98
C VAL A 116 -3.85 29.96 16.08
N GLN A 117 -3.56 29.31 14.94
CA GLN A 117 -4.59 28.83 14.01
C GLN A 117 -5.51 27.76 14.65
N ILE A 118 -4.93 26.88 15.47
CA ILE A 118 -5.69 25.88 16.22
C ILE A 118 -6.60 26.55 17.26
N ASN A 119 -6.10 27.52 18.03
CA ASN A 119 -6.91 28.24 19.01
C ASN A 119 -8.04 29.04 18.34
N TYR A 120 -7.77 29.69 17.20
CA TYR A 120 -8.82 30.32 16.41
C TYR A 120 -9.90 29.30 16.02
N THR A 121 -9.51 28.11 15.54
CA THR A 121 -10.43 27.03 15.17
C THR A 121 -11.24 26.54 16.38
N ILE A 122 -10.65 26.45 17.57
CA ILE A 122 -11.33 26.09 18.81
C ILE A 122 -12.40 27.13 19.18
N ASN A 123 -12.09 28.42 19.04
CA ASN A 123 -12.99 29.51 19.42
C ASN A 123 -14.19 29.64 18.47
N GLU A 124 -13.99 29.38 17.18
CA GLU A 124 -15.04 29.44 16.16
C GLU A 124 -15.82 28.12 16.01
N ALA A 125 -15.42 27.06 16.73
CA ALA A 125 -16.03 25.74 16.59
C ALA A 125 -17.48 25.72 17.09
N ASN A 126 -18.32 24.93 16.41
CA ASN A 126 -19.66 24.63 16.90
C ASN A 126 -19.59 23.91 18.27
N PRO A 127 -20.33 24.36 19.30
CA PRO A 127 -20.31 23.79 20.66
C PRO A 127 -20.61 22.27 20.74
N ILE A 128 -21.21 21.68 19.71
CA ILE A 128 -21.42 20.22 19.65
C ILE A 128 -20.10 19.44 19.58
N HIS A 129 -19.04 20.07 19.07
CA HIS A 129 -17.71 19.49 18.95
C HIS A 129 -16.80 19.99 20.07
N LYS A 130 -16.08 19.06 20.68
CA LYS A 130 -14.99 19.36 21.60
C LYS A 130 -13.68 19.26 20.84
N ILE A 131 -13.00 20.39 20.72
CA ILE A 131 -11.65 20.48 20.15
C ILE A 131 -10.67 20.77 21.29
N SER A 132 -9.59 20.01 21.35
CA SER A 132 -8.50 20.22 22.31
C SER A 132 -7.17 19.89 21.62
N TYR A 133 -6.10 20.56 22.00
CA TYR A 133 -4.76 20.24 21.52
C TYR A 133 -3.77 20.05 22.68
N ASP A 134 -2.71 19.31 22.38
CA ASP A 134 -1.57 19.09 23.27
C ASP A 134 -0.27 19.42 22.54
N LEU A 135 0.64 20.13 23.22
CA LEU A 135 1.96 20.47 22.71
C LEU A 135 3.01 19.63 23.45
N GLN A 136 3.56 18.66 22.75
CA GLN A 136 4.49 17.67 23.30
C GLN A 136 5.92 18.02 22.93
N ARG A 137 6.84 17.78 23.86
CA ARG A 137 8.29 18.00 23.68
C ARG A 137 9.12 16.77 24.07
N PRO A 138 8.91 15.61 23.42
CA PRO A 138 9.68 14.41 23.73
C PRO A 138 11.16 14.57 23.42
N THR A 139 11.96 13.93 24.26
CA THR A 139 13.40 13.72 24.08
C THR A 139 13.64 12.22 24.08
N GLY A 140 14.51 11.75 23.20
CA GLY A 140 14.78 10.33 23.09
C GLY A 140 15.89 10.03 22.12
N ALA A 141 16.08 8.74 21.89
CA ALA A 141 17.02 8.24 20.92
C ALA A 141 16.45 6.99 20.27
N PHE A 142 16.84 6.74 19.03
CA PHE A 142 16.60 5.47 18.38
C PHE A 142 17.84 5.06 17.60
N SER A 143 18.09 3.76 17.54
CA SER A 143 19.21 3.20 16.80
C SER A 143 18.71 2.54 15.52
N ILE A 144 19.36 2.83 14.40
CA ILE A 144 19.19 2.09 13.16
C ILE A 144 20.39 1.15 12.99
N PRO A 145 20.18 -0.17 12.90
CA PRO A 145 21.26 -1.09 12.57
C PRO A 145 21.71 -0.85 11.13
N HIS A 146 22.98 -0.49 10.93
CA HIS A 146 23.62 -0.47 9.62
C HIS A 146 24.57 -1.67 9.49
N LYS A 147 24.77 -2.19 8.27
CA LYS A 147 25.43 -3.49 8.02
C LYS A 147 26.79 -3.71 8.70
N LEU A 148 27.50 -2.65 9.09
CA LEU A 148 28.75 -2.75 9.84
C LEU A 148 28.72 -2.09 11.22
N ASN A 149 27.87 -1.08 11.45
CA ASN A 149 27.79 -0.31 12.69
C ASN A 149 26.33 0.03 13.03
N GLU A 150 26.01 0.16 14.31
CA GLU A 150 24.75 0.76 14.76
C GLU A 150 24.88 2.29 14.74
N VAL A 151 23.91 3.01 14.15
CA VAL A 151 23.86 4.47 14.18
C VAL A 151 22.72 4.89 15.10
N THR A 152 23.04 5.54 16.22
CA THR A 152 22.05 6.07 17.16
C THR A 152 21.76 7.54 16.86
N TYR A 153 20.50 7.84 16.57
CA TYR A 153 19.98 9.18 16.41
C TYR A 153 19.38 9.66 17.72
N HIS A 154 19.82 10.82 18.19
CA HIS A 154 19.27 11.48 19.37
C HIS A 154 18.42 12.67 18.94
N TYR A 155 17.29 12.85 19.59
CA TYR A 155 16.43 14.02 19.42
C TYR A 155 16.09 14.59 20.79
N ASN A 156 16.01 15.92 20.89
CA ASN A 156 15.81 16.60 22.15
C ASN A 156 14.74 17.68 22.01
N GLY A 157 13.65 17.54 22.76
CA GLY A 157 12.59 18.56 22.83
C GLY A 157 11.86 18.79 21.51
N VAL A 158 11.69 17.74 20.68
CA VAL A 158 10.99 17.85 19.39
C VAL A 158 9.56 18.32 19.61
N GLN A 159 9.13 19.37 18.89
CA GLN A 159 7.78 19.93 19.07
C GLN A 159 6.77 19.12 18.26
N ASN A 160 5.87 18.40 18.94
CA ASN A 160 4.72 17.76 18.31
C ASN A 160 3.44 18.46 18.76
N ILE A 161 2.53 18.73 17.82
CA ILE A 161 1.20 19.27 18.12
C ILE A 161 0.17 18.20 17.79
N VAL A 162 -0.61 17.79 18.78
CA VAL A 162 -1.68 16.79 18.60
C VAL A 162 -3.01 17.47 18.82
N VAL A 163 -3.88 17.48 17.80
CA VAL A 163 -5.23 18.03 17.89
C VAL A 163 -6.25 16.89 17.90
N LYS A 164 -7.18 16.92 18.84
CA LYS A 164 -8.29 15.99 18.94
C LYS A 164 -9.60 16.73 18.74
N ILE A 165 -10.41 16.25 17.80
CA ILE A 165 -11.76 16.72 17.52
C ILE A 165 -12.70 15.55 17.79
N GLY A 166 -13.77 15.77 18.55
CA GLY A 166 -14.76 14.73 18.83
C GLY A 166 -16.03 15.28 19.47
N PRO A 167 -17.00 14.40 19.79
CA PRO A 167 -18.16 14.80 20.56
C PRO A 167 -17.79 15.08 22.02
N ASN A 168 -18.69 15.73 22.75
CA ASN A 168 -18.54 15.95 24.19
C ASN A 168 -18.60 14.63 25.00
N THR A 169 -19.12 13.56 24.41
CA THR A 169 -19.20 12.22 25.02
C THR A 169 -18.01 11.34 24.62
N PRO A 170 -17.53 10.44 25.50
CA PRO A 170 -16.47 9.50 25.15
C PRO A 170 -16.86 8.59 23.98
N VAL A 171 -15.89 8.29 23.10
CA VAL A 171 -16.03 7.36 21.97
C VAL A 171 -14.86 6.39 21.92
N ASN A 172 -15.09 5.18 21.42
CA ASN A 172 -14.13 4.06 21.43
C ASN A 172 -13.22 3.98 20.19
N GLY A 173 -13.21 5.01 19.33
CA GLY A 173 -12.42 5.02 18.11
C GLY A 173 -12.03 6.43 17.69
N SER A 174 -10.91 6.56 16.98
CA SER A 174 -10.45 7.81 16.40
C SER A 174 -9.67 7.53 15.12
N LEU A 175 -9.79 8.42 14.15
CA LEU A 175 -8.95 8.42 12.96
C LEU A 175 -7.77 9.36 13.21
N LEU A 176 -6.55 8.85 13.11
CA LEU A 176 -5.34 9.67 13.18
C LEU A 176 -4.92 10.06 11.76
N VAL A 177 -4.89 11.37 11.50
CA VAL A 177 -4.26 11.95 10.32
C VAL A 177 -3.01 12.68 10.81
N ASN A 178 -1.86 12.40 10.20
CA ASN A 178 -0.60 13.02 10.55
C ASN A 178 0.07 13.68 9.34
N CYS A 179 0.95 14.62 9.65
CA CYS A 179 1.90 15.21 8.72
C CYS A 179 3.11 15.69 9.54
N HIS A 180 4.14 16.14 8.85
CA HIS A 180 5.30 16.80 9.45
C HIS A 180 5.35 18.25 8.94
N PHE A 181 5.71 19.20 9.80
CA PHE A 181 5.77 20.63 9.46
C PHE A 181 7.20 21.15 9.34
N ASP A 182 8.18 20.36 9.78
CA ASP A 182 9.60 20.60 9.58
C ASP A 182 9.99 20.39 8.12
N SER A 183 11.08 21.05 7.71
CA SER A 183 11.65 20.92 6.37
C SER A 183 13.11 20.48 6.43
N VAL A 184 13.59 19.87 5.35
CA VAL A 184 15.00 19.47 5.17
C VAL A 184 15.83 20.55 4.50
#